data_AF-A0A2R6NB11-F1
#
_entry.id   AF-A0A2R6NB11-F1
#
_cell.length_a   1.000
_cell.length_b   1.000
_cell.length_c   1.000
_cell.angle_alpha   90.00
_cell.angle_beta   90.00
_cell.angle_gamma   90.00
#
_symmetry.space_group_name_H-M   'P 1'
#
loop_
_entity.id
_entity.type
_entity.pdbx_description
1 polymer ?
#
loop_
_entity_poly.entity_id
_entity_poly.type
_entity_poly.pdbx_seq_one_letter_code
_entity_poly.pdbx_strand_id
1 'polypeptide(L)' 'ASELADSLDVPSNRLHYHLDKLESIGLVANRKRKERGADGLYSYYVVTALGEAIMTHGVGELIAEERELLERYG' A
#
# COMPACT_ATOMS: atom_id res chain seq x y z
N ALA A 1 12.27 1.43 4.55
CA ALA A 1 11.62 0.24 5.16
C ALA A 1 12.04 0.04 6.62
N SER A 2 13.29 0.31 6.99
CA SER A 2 13.78 0.15 8.37
C SER A 2 12.95 0.90 9.41
N GLU A 3 12.62 2.18 9.20
CA GLU A 3 11.76 2.95 10.13
C GLU A 3 10.38 2.30 10.34
N LEU A 4 9.82 1.71 9.27
CA LEU A 4 8.53 1.02 9.34
C LEU A 4 8.65 -0.31 10.11
N ALA A 5 9.77 -1.03 9.94
CA ALA A 5 10.07 -2.26 10.69
C ALA A 5 10.20 -1.98 12.19
N ASP A 6 10.92 -0.92 12.54
CA ASP A 6 11.11 -0.50 13.93
C ASP A 6 9.77 -0.08 14.56
N SER A 7 8.93 0.67 13.82
CA SER A 7 7.62 1.10 14.30
C SER A 7 6.62 -0.04 14.54
N LEU A 8 6.75 -1.12 13.78
CA LEU A 8 5.86 -2.29 13.83
C LEU A 8 6.40 -3.43 14.70
N ASP A 9 7.62 -3.31 15.23
CA ASP A 9 8.35 -4.39 15.91
C ASP A 9 8.38 -5.70 15.11
N VAL A 10 8.61 -5.57 13.79
CA VAL A 10 8.67 -6.71 12.85
C VAL A 10 10.07 -6.79 12.24
N PRO A 11 10.66 -8.01 12.12
CA PRO A 11 11.93 -8.17 11.42
C PRO A 11 11.90 -7.59 10.00
N SER A 12 12.90 -6.78 9.65
CA SER A 12 12.95 -6.07 8.37
C SER A 12 12.80 -7.00 7.15
N ASN A 13 13.40 -8.20 7.20
CA ASN A 13 13.24 -9.21 6.14
C ASN A 13 11.79 -9.69 5.95
N ARG A 14 11.04 -9.87 7.05
CA ARG A 14 9.62 -10.23 7.01
C ARG A 14 8.77 -9.07 6.52
N LEU A 15 9.09 -7.86 6.96
CA LEU A 15 8.38 -6.67 6.52
C LEU A 15 8.54 -6.46 5.01
N HIS A 16 9.76 -6.58 4.49
CA HIS A 16 10.02 -6.51 3.04
C HIS A 16 9.19 -7.52 2.26
N TYR A 17 9.11 -8.78 2.73
CA TYR A 17 8.26 -9.79 2.10
C TYR A 17 6.79 -9.37 2.00
N HIS A 18 6.23 -8.79 3.07
CA HIS A 18 4.83 -8.34 3.06
C HIS A 18 4.62 -7.10 2.19
N LEU A 19 5.54 -6.13 2.24
CA LEU A 19 5.47 -4.92 1.43
C LEU A 19 5.60 -5.23 -0.07
N ASP A 20 6.50 -6.13 -0.45
CA ASP A 20 6.64 -6.59 -1.84
C ASP A 20 5.35 -7.27 -2.32
N LYS A 21 4.72 -8.08 -1.46
CA LYS A 21 3.44 -8.72 -1.79
C LYS A 21 2.34 -7.68 -1.96
N LEU A 22 2.21 -6.70 -1.07
CA LEU A 22 1.22 -5.64 -1.15
C LEU A 22 1.45 -4.71 -2.36
N GLU A 23 2.70 -4.44 -2.71
CA GLU A 23 3.09 -3.69 -3.90
C GLU A 23 2.72 -4.46 -5.18
N SER A 24 2.94 -5.78 -5.19
CA SER A 24 2.64 -6.63 -6.35
C SER A 24 1.15 -6.64 -6.74
N ILE A 25 0.26 -6.44 -5.76
CA ILE A 25 -1.18 -6.34 -5.96
C ILE A 25 -1.71 -4.89 -5.95
N GLY A 26 -0.81 -3.91 -5.92
CA GLY A 26 -1.17 -2.49 -6.03
C GLY A 26 -1.86 -1.89 -4.80
N LEU A 27 -1.80 -2.51 -3.62
CA LEU A 27 -2.37 -1.93 -2.39
C LEU A 27 -1.47 -0.87 -1.76
N VAL A 28 -0.16 -1.00 -1.99
CA VAL A 28 0.82 0.02 -1.63
C VAL A 28 1.71 0.33 -2.83
N ALA A 29 2.33 1.49 -2.83
CA ALA A 29 3.31 1.90 -3.82
C ALA A 29 4.62 2.30 -3.14
N ASN A 30 5.75 1.82 -3.68
CA ASN A 30 7.07 2.24 -3.24
C ASN A 30 7.48 3.53 -3.98
N ARG A 31 7.62 4.63 -3.24
CA ARG A 31 8.04 5.93 -3.75
C ARG A 31 9.49 6.19 -3.39
N LYS A 32 10.24 6.67 -4.38
CA LYS A 32 11.64 7.06 -4.23
C LYS A 32 11.72 8.58 -4.16
N ARG A 33 12.28 9.12 -3.07
CA ARG A 33 12.55 10.55 -2.90
C ARG A 33 14.05 10.78 -2.92
N LYS A 34 14.49 11.73 -3.74
CA LYS A 34 15.82 12.32 -3.65
C LYS A 34 15.69 13.60 -2.83
N GLU A 35 16.20 13.63 -1.62
CA GLU A 35 16.33 14.88 -0.88
C GLU A 35 17.66 15.54 -1.20
N ARG A 36 17.62 16.83 -1.59
CA ARG A 36 18.85 17.61 -1.76
C ARG A 36 19.52 17.76 -0.40
N GLY A 37 20.71 17.19 -0.27
CA GLY A 37 21.51 17.23 0.96
C GLY A 37 21.45 15.97 1.82
N ALA A 38 20.64 14.96 1.44
CA ALA A 38 20.68 13.65 2.08
C ALA A 38 21.61 12.71 1.29
N ASP A 39 22.46 11.96 2.00
CA ASP A 39 23.33 10.92 1.44
C ASP A 39 22.50 9.69 1.05
N GLY A 40 21.67 9.81 0.01
CA GLY A 40 21.07 8.63 -0.61
C GLY A 40 19.67 8.80 -1.16
N LEU A 41 19.25 7.74 -1.86
CA LEU A 41 17.89 7.56 -2.37
C LEU A 41 17.03 6.97 -1.26
N TYR A 42 16.12 7.75 -0.70
CA TYR A 42 15.18 7.24 0.31
C TYR A 42 13.96 6.63 -0.37
N SER A 43 13.57 5.43 0.06
CA SER A 43 12.36 4.75 -0.39
C SER A 43 11.34 4.61 0.74
N TYR A 44 10.09 4.95 0.45
CA TYR A 44 8.99 4.91 1.40
C TYR A 44 7.74 4.33 0.74
N TYR A 45 6.89 3.67 1.52
CA TYR A 45 5.66 3.06 1.03
C TYR A 45 4.48 3.96 1.34
N VAL A 46 3.55 4.07 0.38
CA VAL A 46 2.28 4.78 0.54
C VAL A 46 1.13 3.86 0.16
N VAL A 47 0.02 3.96 0.89
CA VAL A 47 -1.23 3.27 0.55
C VAL A 47 -1.78 3.87 -0.76
N THR A 48 -2.29 3.01 -1.65
CA THR A 48 -2.96 3.45 -2.89
C THR A 48 -4.45 3.69 -2.65
N ALA A 49 -5.15 4.32 -3.60
CA ALA A 49 -6.60 4.46 -3.54
C ALA A 49 -7.32 3.10 -3.37
N LEU A 50 -6.82 2.04 -4.03
CA LEU A 50 -7.33 0.69 -3.86
C LEU A 50 -7.08 0.15 -2.45
N GLY A 51 -5.87 0.37 -1.91
CA GLY A 51 -5.55 0.00 -0.54
C GLY A 51 -6.45 0.70 0.49
N GLU A 52 -6.71 1.99 0.30
CA GLU A 52 -7.60 2.79 1.15
C GLU A 52 -9.05 2.28 1.10
N ALA A 53 -9.55 2.00 -0.11
CA ALA A 53 -10.88 1.44 -0.31
C ALA A 53 -11.04 0.08 0.39
N ILE A 54 -10.05 -0.82 0.26
CA ILE A 54 -10.08 -2.14 0.92
C ILE A 54 -10.02 -2.03 2.44
N MET A 55 -9.21 -1.13 2.99
CA MET A 55 -9.12 -0.95 4.44
C MET A 55 -10.39 -0.33 5.04
N THR A 56 -11.09 0.51 4.27
CA THR A 56 -12.28 1.23 4.74
C THR A 56 -13.54 0.38 4.64
N HIS A 57 -13.73 -0.30 3.50
CA HIS A 57 -14.97 -1.01 3.16
C HIS A 57 -14.85 -2.53 3.31
N GLY A 58 -13.62 -3.05 3.39
CA GLY A 58 -13.39 -4.49 3.28
C GLY A 58 -13.71 -5.02 1.88
N VAL A 59 -13.24 -6.23 1.59
CA VAL A 59 -13.38 -6.84 0.25
C VAL A 59 -14.84 -7.08 -0.13
N GLY A 60 -15.70 -7.36 0.85
CA GLY A 60 -17.12 -7.66 0.62
C GLY A 60 -17.95 -6.46 0.16
N GLU A 61 -17.74 -5.30 0.79
CA GLU A 61 -18.49 -4.08 0.42
C GLU A 61 -18.02 -3.53 -0.94
N LEU A 62 -16.72 -3.64 -1.27
CA LEU A 62 -16.22 -3.20 -2.58
C LEU A 62 -16.82 -3.99 -3.75
N ILE A 63 -16.94 -5.31 -3.60
CA ILE A 63 -17.59 -6.15 -4.62
C ILE A 63 -19.07 -5.79 -4.74
N ALA A 64 -19.73 -5.45 -3.63
CA ALA A 64 -21.13 -5.02 -3.65
C ALA A 64 -21.30 -3.66 -4.35
N GLU A 65 -20.42 -2.69 -4.07
CA GLU A 65 -20.45 -1.33 -4.65
C GLU A 65 -20.12 -1.33 -6.14
N GLU A 66 -19.14 -2.12 -6.59
CA GLU A 66 -18.83 -2.29 -8.01
C GLU A 66 -20.03 -2.87 -8.77
N ARG A 67 -20.73 -3.84 -8.16
CA ARG A 67 -21.92 -4.45 -8.75
C ARG A 67 -23.07 -3.45 -8.87
N GLU A 68 -23.28 -2.59 -7.85
CA GLU A 68 -24.28 -1.53 -7.90
C GLU A 68 -23.97 -0.48 -8.98
N LEU A 69 -22.70 -0.09 -9.14
CA LEU A 69 -22.26 0.84 -10.18
C LEU A 69 -22.50 0.29 -11.58
N LEU A 70 -22.18 -0.99 -11.81
CA LEU A 70 -22.44 -1.66 -13.08
C LEU A 70 -23.94 -1.79 -13.36
N GLU A 71 -24.77 -2.04 -12.35
CA GLU A 71 -26.23 -2.11 -12.51
C GLU A 71 -26.86 -0.73 -12.77
N ARG A 72 -26.27 0.35 -12.25
CA ARG A 72 -26.81 1.72 -12.37
C ARG A 72 -26.39 2.41 -13.66
N TYR A 73 -25.21 2.09 -14.20
CA TYR A 73 -24.62 2.81 -15.32
C TYR A 73 -24.13 1.93 -16.49
N GLY A 74 -24.26 0.60 -16.39
CA GLY A 74 -24.00 -0.37 -17.47
C GLY A 74 -25.24 -0.73 -18.25
#